data_AF-D9TIL6-F1
#
_entry.id   AF-D9TIL6-F1
#
_cell.length_a   1.000
_cell.length_b   1.000
_cell.length_c   1.000
_cell.angle_alpha   90.00
_cell.angle_beta   90.00
_cell.angle_gamma   90.00
#
_symmetry.space_group_name_H-M   'P 1'
#
loop_
_entity.id
_entity.type
_entity.pdbx_description
1 polymer ?
#
loop_
_entity_poly.entity_id
_entity_poly.type
_entity_poly.pdbx_seq_one_letter_code
_entity_poly.pdbx_strand_id
1 'polypeptide(L)'
;MELSKIQTPRNPLKSGGQSATISSPVQGGVQEQPSAGSIFDSVKKKERRDELKKNTIIERLAAASAETQAAVAQATRNVNELQVAVQEIAASAQEASKAANESLKAIQEIEKVAKVSDEKAAELSNSIANLQTLIQDISDEIEEMIRGIELAAQTSLESAENVLQLERQANEIRSTAQAVMEVADQTNLLALNAAIEAARAGKHGRGFAVVADEVRSLAEITNKAAIEIQNIIEEIQKDVNVVAEDIRAFL
;
A
#
# COMPACT_ATOMS: atom_id res chain seq x y z
N MET A 1 -47.44 -12.71 32.82
CA MET A 1 -47.14 -14.09 33.24
C MET A 1 -46.28 -13.99 34.48
N GLU A 2 -46.94 -14.03 35.64
CA GLU A 2 -46.96 -15.16 36.61
C GLU A 2 -45.79 -15.02 37.61
N LEU A 3 -46.00 -14.53 38.83
CA LEU A 3 -46.61 -15.13 40.04
C LEU A 3 -45.69 -16.07 40.83
N SER A 4 -45.38 -15.66 42.08
CA SER A 4 -45.24 -16.43 43.35
C SER A 4 -44.07 -15.84 44.17
N LYS A 5 -44.23 -15.13 45.31
CA LYS A 5 -44.85 -15.42 46.62
C LYS A 5 -44.35 -16.71 47.29
N ILE A 6 -43.39 -16.59 48.22
CA ILE A 6 -43.21 -17.45 49.41
C ILE A 6 -42.61 -16.55 50.52
N GLN A 7 -43.39 -15.99 51.45
CA GLN A 7 -43.95 -16.54 52.70
C GLN A 7 -42.92 -16.66 53.86
N THR A 8 -42.96 -15.68 54.76
CA THR A 8 -42.44 -15.76 56.14
C THR A 8 -43.31 -16.68 57.01
N PRO A 9 -42.76 -17.25 58.09
CA PRO A 9 -43.56 -17.61 59.26
C PRO A 9 -43.20 -16.73 60.45
N ARG A 10 -44.21 -15.98 60.94
CA ARG A 10 -44.35 -15.65 62.37
C ARG A 10 -45.15 -16.79 63.01
N ASN A 11 -44.73 -17.27 64.17
CA ASN A 11 -45.69 -17.77 65.15
C ASN A 11 -45.23 -17.42 66.60
N PRO A 12 -46.16 -17.07 67.51
CA PRO A 12 -45.86 -16.41 68.79
C PRO A 12 -46.20 -17.29 70.02
N LEU A 13 -46.24 -16.64 71.21
CA LEU A 13 -46.88 -17.05 72.48
C LEU A 13 -46.00 -17.94 73.39
N LYS A 14 -45.94 -17.77 74.73
CA LYS A 14 -46.82 -17.10 75.69
C LYS A 14 -46.09 -16.93 77.04
N SER A 15 -46.37 -15.83 77.74
CA SER A 15 -46.20 -15.71 79.19
C SER A 15 -47.42 -16.30 79.90
N GLY A 16 -47.29 -16.59 81.21
CA GLY A 16 -48.44 -16.81 82.08
C GLY A 16 -48.21 -17.91 83.12
N GLY A 17 -48.12 -17.50 84.40
CA GLY A 17 -48.11 -18.41 85.55
C GLY A 17 -49.49 -18.88 86.00
N GLN A 18 -49.49 -19.75 87.00
CA GLN A 18 -50.53 -20.06 88.02
C GLN A 18 -50.01 -21.29 88.81
N SER A 19 -49.71 -21.18 90.12
CA SER A 19 -50.61 -21.16 91.29
C SER A 19 -51.28 -22.51 91.59
N ALA A 20 -50.74 -23.16 92.64
CA ALA A 20 -51.36 -23.97 93.70
C ALA A 20 -52.58 -24.88 93.44
N THR A 21 -52.49 -26.15 93.90
CA THR A 21 -53.34 -26.71 94.98
C THR A 21 -52.79 -28.07 95.47
N ILE A 22 -52.35 -28.18 96.73
CA ILE A 22 -52.97 -28.91 97.88
C ILE A 22 -53.10 -30.44 97.73
N SER A 23 -52.41 -31.19 98.59
CA SER A 23 -53.01 -32.21 99.50
C SER A 23 -51.95 -32.88 100.39
N SER A 24 -52.10 -32.71 101.70
CA SER A 24 -51.44 -33.50 102.75
C SER A 24 -52.09 -34.89 102.89
N PRO A 25 -51.39 -35.85 103.51
CA PRO A 25 -51.85 -36.25 104.83
C PRO A 25 -50.73 -36.16 105.87
N VAL A 26 -51.11 -35.60 107.02
CA VAL A 26 -50.35 -35.61 108.26
C VAL A 26 -50.45 -37.01 108.86
N GLN A 27 -49.32 -37.72 108.94
CA GLN A 27 -49.16 -38.83 109.88
C GLN A 27 -48.00 -38.48 110.80
N GLY A 28 -48.31 -38.34 112.10
CA GLY A 28 -47.39 -37.91 113.13
C GLY A 28 -46.21 -38.88 113.27
N GLY A 29 -45.01 -38.31 113.20
CA GLY A 29 -43.76 -38.94 113.59
C GLY A 29 -42.92 -37.87 114.28
N VAL A 30 -42.56 -38.14 115.52
CA VAL A 30 -41.85 -37.29 116.47
C VAL A 30 -40.72 -36.49 115.82
N GLN A 31 -40.73 -35.18 116.05
CA GLN A 31 -39.68 -34.24 115.65
C GLN A 31 -38.45 -34.50 116.54
N GLU A 32 -37.53 -35.36 116.08
CA GLU A 32 -36.21 -35.44 116.68
C GLU A 32 -35.46 -34.14 116.38
N GLN A 33 -35.12 -33.41 117.44
CA GLN A 33 -34.14 -32.34 117.39
C GLN A 33 -32.82 -32.91 116.82
N PRO A 34 -32.17 -32.25 115.84
CA PRO A 34 -30.90 -32.73 115.33
C PRO A 34 -29.88 -32.72 116.47
N SER A 35 -29.39 -33.90 116.86
CA SER A 35 -28.32 -33.99 117.85
C SER A 35 -27.09 -33.23 117.34
N ALA A 36 -26.27 -32.69 118.24
CA ALA A 36 -25.09 -31.87 117.88
C ALA A 36 -24.15 -32.57 116.86
N GLY A 37 -24.13 -33.91 116.82
CA GLY A 37 -23.39 -34.69 115.82
C GLY A 37 -23.95 -34.58 114.39
N SER A 38 -25.27 -34.48 114.22
CA SER A 38 -25.93 -34.31 112.91
C SER A 38 -25.78 -32.90 112.32
N ILE A 39 -25.65 -31.87 113.18
CA ILE A 39 -25.30 -30.50 112.78
C ILE A 39 -23.81 -30.44 112.40
N PHE A 40 -22.93 -31.06 113.18
CA PHE A 40 -21.50 -31.14 112.87
C PHE A 40 -21.22 -31.88 111.55
N ASP A 41 -21.91 -32.99 111.30
CA ASP A 41 -21.79 -33.75 110.05
C ASP A 41 -22.36 -33.00 108.86
N SER A 42 -23.46 -32.24 109.03
CA SER A 42 -24.01 -31.42 107.95
C SER A 42 -23.15 -30.20 107.64
N VAL A 43 -22.47 -29.59 108.63
CA VAL A 43 -21.48 -28.52 108.43
C VAL A 43 -20.22 -29.06 107.73
N LYS A 44 -19.61 -30.16 108.21
CA LYS A 44 -18.47 -30.81 107.53
C LYS A 44 -18.80 -31.24 106.11
N LYS A 45 -20.00 -31.77 105.88
CA LYS A 45 -20.46 -32.19 104.55
C LYS A 45 -20.71 -30.99 103.64
N LYS A 46 -21.12 -29.84 104.17
CA LYS A 46 -21.29 -28.58 103.44
C LYS A 46 -19.94 -27.94 103.10
N GLU A 47 -19.01 -27.86 104.05
CA GLU A 47 -17.62 -27.41 103.83
C GLU A 47 -16.95 -28.25 102.75
N ARG A 48 -17.00 -29.59 102.85
CA ARG A 48 -16.43 -30.47 101.82
C ARG A 48 -17.11 -30.31 100.44
N ARG A 49 -18.40 -29.95 100.41
CA ARG A 49 -19.13 -29.66 99.17
C ARG A 49 -18.73 -28.32 98.57
N ASP A 50 -18.51 -27.32 99.41
CA ASP A 50 -18.08 -25.99 98.99
C ASP A 50 -16.60 -26.01 98.56
N GLU A 51 -15.77 -26.84 99.19
CA GLU A 51 -14.39 -27.11 98.79
C GLU A 51 -14.31 -27.89 97.46
N LEU A 52 -15.16 -28.91 97.26
CA LEU A 52 -15.32 -29.57 95.95
C LEU A 52 -15.78 -28.58 94.87
N LYS A 53 -16.78 -27.73 95.17
CA LYS A 53 -17.24 -26.71 94.23
C LYS A 53 -16.11 -25.73 93.88
N LYS A 54 -15.34 -25.29 94.87
CA LYS A 54 -14.20 -24.39 94.67
C LYS A 54 -13.14 -25.05 93.79
N ASN A 55 -12.81 -26.33 94.03
CA ASN A 55 -11.89 -27.10 93.18
C ASN A 55 -12.41 -27.30 91.76
N THR A 56 -13.70 -27.62 91.57
CA THR A 56 -14.28 -27.73 90.22
C THR A 56 -14.32 -26.40 89.47
N ILE A 57 -14.49 -25.28 90.17
CA ILE A 57 -14.41 -23.94 89.56
C ILE A 57 -12.96 -23.64 89.14
N ILE A 58 -11.98 -24.00 89.96
CA ILE A 58 -10.55 -23.85 89.63
C ILE A 58 -10.18 -24.71 88.42
N GLU A 59 -10.62 -25.97 88.35
CA GLU A 59 -10.40 -26.84 87.19
C GLU A 59 -11.06 -26.28 85.92
N ARG A 60 -12.32 -25.84 86.00
CA ARG A 60 -13.01 -25.23 84.85
C ARG A 60 -12.36 -23.93 84.40
N LEU A 61 -11.87 -23.13 85.34
CA LEU A 61 -11.14 -21.88 85.03
C LEU A 61 -9.78 -22.18 84.40
N ALA A 62 -9.05 -23.18 84.90
CA ALA A 62 -7.79 -23.62 84.31
C ALA A 62 -8.00 -24.16 82.89
N ALA A 63 -9.04 -24.97 82.67
CA ALA A 63 -9.40 -25.47 81.35
C ALA A 63 -9.76 -24.33 80.38
N ALA A 64 -10.62 -23.39 80.80
CA ALA A 64 -10.98 -22.23 79.99
C ALA A 64 -9.77 -21.31 79.70
N SER A 65 -8.85 -21.17 80.66
CA SER A 65 -7.61 -20.41 80.46
C SER A 65 -6.68 -21.07 79.45
N ALA A 66 -6.51 -22.40 79.53
CA ALA A 66 -5.72 -23.17 78.56
C ALA A 66 -6.32 -23.10 77.15
N GLU A 67 -7.65 -23.21 77.03
CA GLU A 67 -8.36 -23.06 75.76
C GLU A 67 -8.18 -21.64 75.18
N THR A 68 -8.25 -20.61 76.02
CA THR A 68 -8.01 -19.22 75.61
C THR A 68 -6.56 -19.02 75.14
N GLN A 69 -5.58 -19.59 75.84
CA GLN A 69 -4.17 -19.51 75.42
C GLN A 69 -3.94 -20.21 74.08
N ALA A 70 -4.56 -21.38 73.87
CA ALA A 70 -4.50 -22.08 72.59
C ALA A 70 -5.12 -21.25 71.47
N ALA A 71 -6.28 -20.62 71.72
CA ALA A 71 -6.93 -19.73 70.77
C ALA A 71 -6.09 -18.49 70.45
N VAL A 72 -5.47 -17.86 71.46
CA VAL A 72 -4.56 -16.72 71.27
C VAL A 72 -3.33 -17.13 70.45
N ALA A 73 -2.70 -18.27 70.75
CA ALA A 73 -1.56 -18.78 70.00
C ALA A 73 -1.93 -19.04 68.52
N GLN A 74 -3.13 -19.58 68.28
CA GLN A 74 -3.64 -19.78 66.91
C GLN A 74 -3.90 -18.44 66.21
N ALA A 75 -4.51 -17.47 66.89
CA ALA A 75 -4.76 -16.15 66.33
C ALA A 75 -3.44 -15.45 65.96
N THR A 76 -2.40 -15.54 66.79
CA THR A 76 -1.08 -15.00 66.49
C THR A 76 -0.47 -15.64 65.24
N ARG A 77 -0.60 -16.96 65.07
CA ARG A 77 -0.15 -17.65 63.84
C ARG A 77 -0.88 -17.10 62.60
N ASN A 78 -2.20 -17.02 62.66
CA ASN A 78 -3.01 -16.50 61.55
C ASN A 78 -2.66 -15.03 61.22
N VAL A 79 -2.40 -14.19 62.24
CA VAL A 79 -1.98 -12.78 62.02
C VAL A 79 -0.63 -12.72 61.30
N ASN A 80 0.33 -13.56 61.67
CA ASN A 80 1.63 -13.61 61.00
C ASN A 80 1.51 -14.07 59.54
N GLU A 81 0.72 -15.12 59.28
CA GLU A 81 0.43 -15.58 57.90
C GLU A 81 -0.25 -14.48 57.07
N LEU A 82 -1.22 -13.78 57.66
CA LEU A 82 -1.92 -12.69 57.01
C LEU A 82 -1.00 -11.49 56.73
N GLN A 83 -0.05 -11.21 57.61
CA GLN A 83 0.96 -10.18 57.40
C GLN A 83 1.88 -10.50 56.21
N VAL A 84 2.30 -11.76 56.06
CA VAL A 84 3.07 -12.22 54.89
C VAL A 84 2.24 -12.09 53.62
N ALA A 85 0.99 -12.55 53.63
CA ALA A 85 0.10 -12.45 52.47
C ALA A 85 -0.14 -10.99 52.04
N VAL A 86 -0.29 -10.06 52.99
CA VAL A 86 -0.44 -8.62 52.68
C VAL A 86 0.82 -8.05 52.03
N GLN A 87 2.02 -8.46 52.45
CA GLN A 87 3.27 -8.04 51.83
C GLN A 87 3.42 -8.57 50.39
N GLU A 88 3.07 -9.84 50.16
CA GLU A 88 3.06 -10.42 48.80
C GLU A 88 2.05 -9.73 47.89
N ILE A 89 0.85 -9.42 48.40
CA ILE A 89 -0.17 -8.66 47.66
C ILE A 89 0.35 -7.26 47.31
N ALA A 90 0.99 -6.56 48.25
CA ALA A 90 1.53 -5.23 48.00
C ALA A 90 2.63 -5.26 46.93
N ALA A 91 3.54 -6.24 46.98
CA ALA A 91 4.57 -6.43 45.97
C ALA A 91 3.96 -6.72 44.59
N SER A 92 2.99 -7.64 44.54
CA SER A 92 2.28 -8.00 43.31
C SER A 92 1.51 -6.81 42.70
N ALA A 93 0.88 -5.98 43.54
CA ALA A 93 0.17 -4.78 43.10
C ALA A 93 1.14 -3.73 42.52
N GLN A 94 2.33 -3.59 43.10
CA GLN A 94 3.36 -2.70 42.60
C GLN A 94 3.91 -3.17 41.24
N GLU A 95 4.10 -4.48 41.08
CA GLU A 95 4.55 -5.08 39.83
C GLU A 95 3.48 -4.95 38.72
N ALA A 96 2.21 -5.19 39.06
CA ALA A 96 1.08 -4.97 38.16
C ALA A 96 0.97 -3.50 37.72
N SER A 97 1.17 -2.56 38.64
CA SER A 97 1.19 -1.12 38.33
C SER A 97 2.33 -0.76 37.36
N LYS A 98 3.52 -1.35 37.54
CA LYS A 98 4.64 -1.15 36.61
C LYS A 98 4.32 -1.70 35.23
N ALA A 99 3.82 -2.93 35.14
CA ALA A 99 3.43 -3.56 33.88
C ALA A 99 2.33 -2.77 33.14
N ALA A 100 1.36 -2.20 33.89
CA ALA A 100 0.31 -1.35 33.32
C ALA A 100 0.89 -0.04 32.73
N ASN A 101 1.85 0.58 33.41
CA ASN A 101 2.52 1.78 32.91
C ASN A 101 3.37 1.50 31.66
N GLU A 102 4.06 0.37 31.61
CA GLU A 102 4.81 -0.06 30.42
C GLU A 102 3.86 -0.35 29.25
N SER A 103 2.73 -1.00 29.51
CA SER A 103 1.68 -1.25 28.51
C SER A 103 1.10 0.05 27.95
N LEU A 104 0.85 1.05 28.80
CA LEU A 104 0.37 2.37 28.36
C LEU A 104 1.36 3.05 27.40
N LYS A 105 2.66 2.99 27.69
CA LYS A 105 3.71 3.52 26.80
C LYS A 105 3.73 2.80 25.46
N ALA A 106 3.63 1.47 25.46
CA ALA A 106 3.58 0.69 24.24
C ALA A 106 2.35 1.05 23.38
N ILE A 107 1.18 1.24 24.00
CA ILE A 107 -0.04 1.67 23.30
C ILE A 107 0.14 3.06 22.67
N GLN A 108 0.76 4.01 23.37
CA GLN A 108 1.03 5.35 22.83
C GLN A 108 1.97 5.32 21.63
N GLU A 109 3.02 4.49 21.66
CA GLU A 109 3.90 4.31 20.50
C GLU A 109 3.16 3.65 19.33
N ILE A 110 2.31 2.66 19.59
CA ILE A 110 1.47 2.03 18.55
C ILE A 110 0.55 3.08 17.91
N GLU A 111 -0.09 3.93 18.70
CA GLU A 111 -0.97 5.00 18.20
C GLU A 111 -0.21 5.97 17.29
N LYS A 112 1.01 6.36 17.69
CA LYS A 112 1.89 7.21 16.89
C LYS A 112 2.27 6.55 15.56
N VAL A 113 2.66 5.27 15.59
CA VAL A 113 3.02 4.50 14.39
C VAL A 113 1.82 4.35 13.46
N ALA A 114 0.63 4.08 14.01
CA ALA A 114 -0.60 3.97 13.23
C ALA A 114 -0.91 5.28 12.50
N LYS A 115 -0.79 6.43 13.19
CA LYS A 115 -1.01 7.75 12.60
C LYS A 115 -0.03 8.03 11.45
N VAL A 116 1.27 7.79 11.65
CA VAL A 116 2.28 7.97 10.60
C VAL A 116 2.02 7.04 9.42
N SER A 117 1.56 5.81 9.67
CA SER A 117 1.23 4.85 8.62
C SER A 117 0.04 5.32 7.79
N ASP A 118 -0.97 5.92 8.43
CA ASP A 118 -2.15 6.48 7.76
C ASP A 118 -1.77 7.68 6.87
N GLU A 119 -0.94 8.59 7.39
CA GLU A 119 -0.39 9.72 6.63
C GLU A 119 0.41 9.23 5.40
N LYS A 120 1.24 8.19 5.57
CA LYS A 120 2.00 7.59 4.46
C LYS A 120 1.13 6.88 3.45
N ALA A 121 0.04 6.23 3.88
CA ALA A 121 -0.92 5.61 2.97
C ALA A 121 -1.63 6.67 2.12
N ALA A 122 -1.99 7.82 2.69
CA ALA A 122 -2.57 8.94 1.95
C ALA A 122 -1.59 9.54 0.93
N GLU A 123 -0.32 9.75 1.31
CA GLU A 123 0.73 10.21 0.38
C GLU A 123 0.94 9.22 -0.78
N LEU A 124 0.96 7.92 -0.48
CA LEU A 124 1.11 6.88 -1.50
C LEU A 124 -0.10 6.88 -2.46
N SER A 125 -1.32 7.01 -1.93
CA SER A 125 -2.52 7.09 -2.76
C SER A 125 -2.48 8.27 -3.74
N ASN A 126 -2.02 9.44 -3.28
CA ASN A 126 -1.84 10.61 -4.15
C ASN A 126 -0.74 10.37 -5.20
N SER A 127 0.35 9.72 -4.81
CA SER A 127 1.44 9.38 -5.71
C SER A 127 0.99 8.42 -6.81
N ILE A 128 0.16 7.43 -6.46
CA ILE A 128 -0.45 6.49 -7.42
C ILE A 128 -1.37 7.23 -8.39
N ALA A 129 -2.21 8.14 -7.91
CA ALA A 129 -3.10 8.93 -8.78
C ALA A 129 -2.29 9.77 -9.79
N ASN A 130 -1.21 10.42 -9.35
CA ASN A 130 -0.32 11.15 -10.25
C ASN A 130 0.36 10.24 -11.28
N LEU A 131 0.77 9.04 -10.86
CA LEU A 131 1.37 8.03 -11.76
C LEU A 131 0.38 7.56 -12.82
N GLN A 132 -0.90 7.39 -12.46
CA GLN A 132 -1.95 7.03 -13.41
C GLN A 132 -2.15 8.12 -14.47
N THR A 133 -2.18 9.39 -14.07
CA THR A 133 -2.24 10.51 -15.02
C THR A 133 -1.02 10.51 -15.96
N LEU A 134 0.18 10.36 -15.41
CA LEU A 134 1.41 10.33 -16.21
C LEU A 134 1.42 9.17 -17.22
N ILE A 135 0.93 7.99 -16.84
CA ILE A 135 0.80 6.84 -17.74
C ILE A 135 -0.17 7.13 -18.88
N GLN A 136 -1.28 7.84 -18.59
CA GLN A 136 -2.22 8.25 -19.62
C GLN A 136 -1.58 9.23 -20.59
N ASP A 137 -0.89 10.26 -20.09
CA ASP A 137 -0.20 11.25 -20.92
C ASP A 137 0.85 10.59 -21.83
N ILE A 138 1.64 9.65 -21.30
CA ILE A 138 2.61 8.88 -22.08
C ILE A 138 1.93 8.04 -23.15
N SER A 139 0.77 7.45 -22.85
CA SER A 139 0.02 6.65 -23.83
C SER A 139 -0.46 7.51 -24.99
N ASP A 140 -0.95 8.71 -24.70
CA ASP A 140 -1.40 9.67 -25.71
C ASP A 140 -0.21 10.17 -26.56
N GLU A 141 0.93 10.48 -25.94
CA GLU A 141 2.17 10.85 -26.66
C GLU A 141 2.67 9.72 -27.58
N ILE A 142 2.59 8.46 -27.14
CA ILE A 142 2.96 7.30 -27.97
C ILE A 142 2.01 7.18 -29.17
N GLU A 143 0.70 7.38 -29.00
CA GLU A 143 -0.25 7.37 -30.11
C GLU A 143 0.06 8.48 -31.13
N GLU A 144 0.38 9.70 -30.67
CA GLU A 144 0.77 10.78 -31.57
C GLU A 144 2.07 10.47 -32.31
N MET A 145 3.06 9.88 -31.63
CA MET A 145 4.32 9.45 -32.25
C MET A 145 4.09 8.39 -33.33
N ILE A 146 3.22 7.40 -33.08
CA ILE A 146 2.86 6.38 -34.08
C ILE A 146 2.24 7.04 -35.31
N ARG A 147 1.28 7.96 -35.13
CA ARG A 147 0.67 8.70 -36.25
C ARG A 147 1.71 9.52 -37.01
N GLY A 148 2.65 10.15 -36.31
CA GLY A 148 3.76 10.89 -36.91
C GLY A 148 4.65 10.01 -37.78
N ILE A 149 4.98 8.80 -37.31
CA ILE A 149 5.77 7.81 -38.05
C ILE A 149 5.01 7.32 -39.29
N GLU A 150 3.71 7.02 -39.16
CA GLU A 150 2.87 6.61 -40.30
C GLU A 150 2.82 7.70 -41.39
N LEU A 151 2.65 8.97 -41.00
CA LEU A 151 2.67 10.10 -41.93
C LEU A 151 4.04 10.28 -42.60
N ALA A 152 5.13 10.14 -41.84
CA ALA A 152 6.47 10.21 -42.38
C ALA A 152 6.75 9.09 -43.39
N ALA A 153 6.32 7.85 -43.09
CA ALA A 153 6.42 6.71 -43.99
C ALA A 153 5.63 6.96 -45.29
N GLN A 154 4.41 7.47 -45.18
CA GLN A 154 3.58 7.80 -46.35
C GLN A 154 4.24 8.90 -47.22
N THR A 155 4.79 9.93 -46.60
CA THR A 155 5.51 11.02 -47.30
C THR A 155 6.79 10.50 -47.98
N SER A 156 7.48 9.55 -47.35
CA SER A 156 8.66 8.89 -47.91
C SER A 156 8.31 8.06 -49.16
N LEU A 157 7.20 7.31 -49.11
CA LEU A 157 6.70 6.57 -50.28
C LEU A 157 6.31 7.50 -51.43
N GLU A 158 5.61 8.60 -51.16
CA GLU A 158 5.27 9.60 -52.20
C GLU A 158 6.54 10.24 -52.79
N SER A 159 7.55 10.51 -51.96
CA SER A 159 8.84 11.03 -52.42
C SER A 159 9.56 10.02 -53.33
N ALA A 160 9.50 8.73 -53.00
CA ALA A 160 10.06 7.67 -53.85
C ALA A 160 9.39 7.63 -55.23
N GLU A 161 8.06 7.76 -55.29
CA GLU A 161 7.33 7.82 -56.55
C GLU A 161 7.72 9.04 -57.40
N ASN A 162 7.84 10.21 -56.76
CA ASN A 162 8.27 11.45 -57.41
C ASN A 162 9.70 11.34 -57.98
N VAL A 163 10.63 10.72 -57.23
CA VAL A 163 12.00 10.45 -57.68
C VAL A 163 12.02 9.54 -58.91
N LEU A 164 11.22 8.46 -58.91
CA LEU A 164 11.08 7.59 -60.08
C LEU A 164 10.50 8.33 -61.30
N GLN A 165 9.60 9.28 -61.07
CA GLN A 165 9.08 10.12 -62.14
C GLN A 165 10.15 11.07 -62.70
N LEU A 166 10.93 11.71 -61.84
CA LEU A 166 12.05 12.58 -62.24
C LEU A 166 13.10 11.81 -63.03
N GLU A 167 13.43 10.58 -62.63
CA GLU A 167 14.36 9.71 -63.36
C GLU A 167 13.86 9.44 -64.80
N ARG A 168 12.57 9.12 -64.96
CA ARG A 168 11.95 8.92 -66.28
C ARG A 168 12.04 10.19 -67.13
N GLN A 169 11.68 11.34 -66.57
CA GLN A 169 11.72 12.62 -67.27
C GLN A 169 13.15 13.00 -67.69
N ALA A 170 14.14 12.79 -66.83
CA ALA A 170 15.55 13.03 -67.15
C ALA A 170 16.03 12.15 -68.31
N ASN A 171 15.62 10.87 -68.34
CA ASN A 171 15.93 9.97 -69.45
C ASN A 171 15.27 10.39 -70.77
N GLU A 172 14.02 10.87 -70.73
CA GLU A 172 13.34 11.42 -71.92
C GLU A 172 14.04 12.67 -72.46
N ILE A 173 14.46 13.58 -71.57
CA ILE A 173 15.20 14.79 -71.98
C ILE A 173 16.57 14.41 -72.57
N ARG A 174 17.29 13.43 -71.99
CA ARG A 174 18.54 12.91 -72.57
C ARG A 174 18.33 12.41 -73.99
N SER A 175 17.28 11.59 -74.21
CA SER A 175 16.98 11.06 -75.54
C SER A 175 16.65 12.17 -76.54
N THR A 176 15.92 13.20 -76.09
CA THR A 176 15.61 14.37 -76.90
C THR A 176 16.88 15.17 -77.25
N ALA A 177 17.76 15.42 -76.28
CA ALA A 177 19.02 16.12 -76.50
C ALA A 177 19.94 15.36 -77.48
N GLN A 178 19.98 14.02 -77.38
CA GLN A 178 20.70 13.18 -78.33
C GLN A 178 20.13 13.30 -79.75
N ALA A 179 18.81 13.28 -79.91
CA ALA A 179 18.18 13.46 -81.22
C ALA A 179 18.47 14.87 -81.80
N VAL A 180 18.48 15.92 -80.97
CA VAL A 180 18.85 17.28 -81.40
C VAL A 180 20.30 17.34 -81.87
N MET A 181 21.22 16.66 -81.18
CA MET A 181 22.63 16.55 -81.58
C MET A 181 22.76 15.85 -82.94
N GLU A 182 22.08 14.73 -83.13
CA GLU A 182 22.07 14.01 -84.42
C GLU A 182 21.52 14.88 -85.57
N VAL A 183 20.47 15.66 -85.32
CA VAL A 183 19.92 16.61 -86.29
C VAL A 183 20.90 17.75 -86.58
N ALA A 184 21.58 18.27 -85.56
CA ALA A 184 22.59 19.31 -85.72
C ALA A 184 23.81 18.80 -86.52
N ASP A 185 24.30 17.59 -86.24
CA ASP A 185 25.37 16.94 -87.02
C ASP A 185 24.99 16.72 -88.49
N GLN A 186 23.76 16.25 -88.75
CA GLN A 186 23.25 16.11 -90.12
C GLN A 186 23.13 17.47 -90.82
N THR A 187 22.65 18.49 -90.11
CA THR A 187 22.53 19.85 -90.63
C THR A 187 23.91 20.44 -90.95
N ASN A 188 24.90 20.21 -90.09
CA ASN A 188 26.28 20.61 -90.28
C ASN A 188 26.88 19.96 -91.55
N LEU A 189 26.63 18.65 -91.74
CA LEU A 189 27.08 17.91 -92.92
C LEU A 189 26.39 18.40 -94.21
N LEU A 190 25.08 18.68 -94.15
CA LEU A 190 24.34 19.26 -95.27
C LEU A 190 24.85 20.66 -95.63
N ALA A 191 25.12 21.49 -94.62
CA ALA A 191 25.69 22.82 -94.80
C ALA A 191 27.09 22.77 -95.42
N LEU A 192 27.94 21.83 -94.99
CA LEU A 192 29.25 21.60 -95.58
C LEU A 192 29.14 21.22 -97.06
N ASN A 193 28.24 20.28 -97.40
CA ASN A 193 28.00 19.89 -98.79
C ASN A 193 27.49 21.07 -99.63
N ALA A 194 26.61 21.91 -99.07
CA ALA A 194 26.13 23.13 -99.73
C ALA A 194 27.25 24.16 -99.94
N ALA A 195 28.14 24.33 -98.97
CA ALA A 195 29.29 25.23 -99.08
C ALA A 195 30.27 24.76 -100.18
N ILE A 196 30.51 23.44 -100.29
CA ILE A 196 31.33 22.84 -101.35
C ILE A 196 30.70 23.11 -102.73
N GLU A 197 29.40 22.86 -102.89
CA GLU A 197 28.72 23.05 -104.17
C GLU A 197 28.61 24.55 -104.54
N ALA A 198 28.43 25.43 -103.55
CA ALA A 198 28.47 26.88 -103.73
C ALA A 198 29.85 27.36 -104.21
N ALA A 199 30.94 26.81 -103.66
CA ALA A 199 32.30 27.09 -104.14
C ALA A 199 32.51 26.58 -105.57
N ARG A 200 31.93 25.43 -105.92
CA ARG A 200 31.99 24.83 -107.25
C ARG A 200 31.26 25.65 -108.32
N ALA A 201 30.15 26.30 -107.96
CA ALA A 201 29.40 27.23 -108.83
C ALA A 201 30.11 28.58 -109.07
N GLY A 202 31.26 28.82 -108.45
CA GLY A 202 32.09 30.01 -108.67
C GLY A 202 31.36 31.32 -108.33
N LYS A 203 31.28 32.25 -109.30
CA LYS A 203 30.65 33.58 -109.06
C LYS A 203 29.15 33.50 -108.78
N HIS A 204 28.46 32.49 -109.31
CA HIS A 204 27.01 32.34 -109.13
C HIS A 204 26.63 31.76 -107.76
N GLY A 205 27.57 31.10 -107.06
CA GLY A 205 27.35 30.47 -105.76
C GLY A 205 27.65 31.36 -104.55
N ARG A 206 28.15 32.60 -104.73
CA ARG A 206 28.60 33.47 -103.61
C ARG A 206 27.54 33.70 -102.53
N GLY A 207 26.29 33.94 -102.91
CA GLY A 207 25.20 34.12 -101.94
C GLY A 207 24.87 32.84 -101.17
N PHE A 208 24.89 31.70 -101.86
CA PHE A 208 24.68 30.38 -101.25
C PHE A 208 25.82 29.97 -100.32
N ALA A 209 27.07 30.37 -100.61
CA ALA A 209 28.21 30.11 -99.74
C ALA A 209 28.04 30.80 -98.38
N VAL A 210 27.59 32.06 -98.36
CA VAL A 210 27.34 32.80 -97.11
C VAL A 210 26.23 32.15 -96.28
N VAL A 211 25.14 31.71 -96.93
CA VAL A 211 24.04 31.01 -96.23
C VAL A 211 24.51 29.66 -95.70
N ALA A 212 25.29 28.91 -96.47
CA ALA A 212 25.83 27.62 -96.04
C ALA A 212 26.75 27.76 -94.83
N ASP A 213 27.62 28.76 -94.80
CA ASP A 213 28.48 29.06 -93.64
C ASP A 213 27.66 29.45 -92.39
N GLU A 214 26.59 30.23 -92.55
CA GLU A 214 25.70 30.60 -91.44
C GLU A 214 24.95 29.38 -90.89
N VAL A 215 24.40 28.52 -91.76
CA VAL A 215 23.73 27.26 -91.34
C VAL A 215 24.72 26.34 -90.62
N ARG A 216 25.97 26.28 -91.09
CA ARG A 216 27.04 25.51 -90.45
C ARG A 216 27.33 26.03 -89.04
N SER A 217 27.45 27.34 -88.88
CA SER A 217 27.64 27.99 -87.58
C SER A 217 26.47 27.71 -86.62
N LEU A 218 25.21 27.82 -87.09
CA LEU A 218 24.03 27.49 -86.29
C LEU A 218 24.01 26.01 -85.85
N ALA A 219 24.41 25.10 -86.74
CA ALA A 219 24.50 23.69 -86.42
C ALA A 219 25.58 23.40 -85.34
N GLU A 220 26.76 24.03 -85.44
CA GLU A 220 27.81 23.93 -84.42
C GLU A 220 27.34 24.48 -83.05
N ILE A 221 26.64 25.61 -83.03
CA ILE A 221 26.05 26.19 -81.80
C ILE A 221 24.99 25.27 -81.20
N THR A 222 24.13 24.70 -82.05
CA THR A 222 23.06 23.78 -81.61
C THR A 222 23.65 22.51 -81.00
N ASN A 223 24.70 21.95 -81.60
CA ASN A 223 25.44 20.82 -81.03
C ASN A 223 26.02 21.14 -79.66
N LYS A 224 26.67 22.30 -79.52
CA LYS A 224 27.23 22.72 -78.24
C LYS A 224 26.15 22.85 -77.17
N ALA A 225 25.00 23.45 -77.50
CA ALA A 225 23.88 23.56 -76.58
C ALA A 225 23.29 22.19 -76.19
N ALA A 226 23.20 21.25 -77.14
CA ALA A 226 22.76 19.88 -76.86
C ALA A 226 23.70 19.14 -75.89
N ILE A 227 25.02 19.33 -76.03
CA ILE A 227 26.02 18.78 -75.10
C ILE A 227 25.87 19.39 -73.71
N GLU A 228 25.67 20.72 -73.61
CA GLU A 228 25.44 21.39 -72.32
C GLU A 228 24.18 20.86 -71.62
N ILE A 229 23.10 20.61 -72.38
CA ILE A 229 21.88 19.97 -71.85
C ILE A 229 22.19 18.55 -71.34
N GLN A 230 22.97 17.75 -72.06
CA GLN A 230 23.34 16.40 -71.60
C GLN A 230 24.09 16.44 -70.26
N ASN A 231 25.06 17.35 -70.11
CA ASN A 231 25.80 17.51 -68.86
C ASN A 231 24.87 17.86 -67.68
N ILE A 232 23.93 18.79 -67.89
CA ILE A 232 22.95 19.16 -66.84
C ILE A 232 22.07 17.95 -66.47
N ILE A 233 21.66 17.15 -67.45
CA ILE A 233 20.85 15.95 -67.20
C ILE A 233 21.66 14.88 -66.45
N GLU A 234 22.96 14.75 -66.71
CA GLU A 234 23.84 13.87 -65.92
C GLU A 234 23.95 14.30 -64.46
N GLU A 235 24.06 15.60 -64.20
CA GLU A 235 24.04 16.14 -62.83
C GLU A 235 22.70 15.86 -62.14
N ILE A 236 21.57 16.13 -62.82
CA ILE A 236 20.23 15.83 -62.28
C ILE A 236 20.09 14.34 -61.95
N GLN A 237 20.54 13.44 -62.82
CA GLN A 237 20.45 12.00 -62.55
C GLN A 237 21.31 11.57 -61.37
N LYS A 238 22.48 12.19 -61.19
CA LYS A 238 23.31 11.95 -60.01
C LYS A 238 22.59 12.38 -58.73
N ASP A 239 22.00 13.57 -58.72
CA ASP A 239 21.25 14.07 -57.57
C ASP A 239 20.02 13.21 -57.26
N VAL A 240 19.28 12.80 -58.29
CA VAL A 240 18.14 11.85 -58.17
C VAL A 240 18.58 10.53 -57.55
N ASN A 241 19.74 9.98 -57.93
CA ASN A 241 20.26 8.75 -57.35
C ASN A 241 20.62 8.89 -55.87
N VAL A 242 21.22 10.03 -55.47
CA VAL A 242 21.52 10.30 -54.05
C VAL A 242 20.22 10.35 -53.24
N VAL A 243 19.23 11.09 -53.70
CA VAL A 243 17.92 11.19 -53.03
C VAL A 243 17.22 9.82 -52.97
N ALA A 244 17.33 9.00 -54.02
CA ALA A 244 16.78 7.65 -54.04
C ALA A 244 17.45 6.71 -53.01
N GLU A 245 18.77 6.83 -52.82
CA GLU A 245 19.50 6.09 -51.79
C GLU A 245 19.11 6.53 -50.38
N ASP A 246 18.99 7.84 -50.15
CA ASP A 246 18.56 8.39 -48.86
C ASP A 246 17.16 7.91 -48.46
N ILE A 247 16.22 7.88 -49.40
CA ILE A 247 14.86 7.36 -49.18
C ILE A 247 14.89 5.86 -48.89
N ARG A 248 15.70 5.07 -49.59
CA ARG A 248 15.85 3.63 -49.34
C ARG A 248 16.50 3.32 -47.99
N ALA A 249 17.39 4.18 -47.49
CA ALA A 249 17.99 4.02 -46.18
C ALA A 249 16.99 4.28 -45.04
N PHE A 250 15.91 5.01 -45.32
CA PHE A 250 14.86 5.35 -44.35
C PHE A 250 13.72 4.32 -44.30
N LEU A 251 13.55 3.51 -45.35
CA LEU A 251 12.56 2.42 -45.44
C LEU A 251 13.14 1.07 -44.95
#